data_AF-A0A315US07-F1
#
_entry.id   AF-A0A315US07-F1
#
_cell.length_a   1.000
_cell.length_b   1.000
_cell.length_c   1.000
_cell.angle_alpha   90.00
_cell.angle_beta   90.00
_cell.angle_gamma   90.00
#
_symmetry.space_group_name_H-M   'P 1'
#
loop_
_entity.id
_entity.type
_entity.pdbx_description
1 polymer ?
#
loop_
_entity_poly.entity_id
_entity_poly.type
_entity_poly.pdbx_seq_one_letter_code
_entity_poly.pdbx_strand_id
1 'polypeptide(L)'
;MVTSRKWFAHTKAVDETSLCALSVNHGTSYLAYPGSATIGEITVYDANNLVRIGVGVSTVTLIQAHDSPLAALTFNASGTKLASASEKARA
;
A
#
# COMPACT_ATOMS: atom_id res chain seq x y z
N MET A 1 -19.19 -20.42 5.11
CA MET A 1 -19.80 -19.70 3.98
C MET A 1 -19.06 -18.37 3.81
N VAL A 2 -17.98 -18.35 3.02
CA VAL A 2 -17.20 -17.12 2.79
C VAL A 2 -17.75 -16.47 1.53
N THR A 3 -18.37 -15.30 1.68
CA THR A 3 -18.91 -14.56 0.53
C THR A 3 -17.73 -13.94 -0.21
N SER A 4 -17.40 -14.46 -1.39
CA SER A 4 -16.45 -13.85 -2.31
C SER A 4 -16.97 -12.47 -2.72
N ARG A 5 -16.33 -11.39 -2.27
CA ARG A 5 -16.46 -10.08 -2.91
C ARG A 5 -15.17 -9.82 -3.66
N LYS A 6 -15.25 -10.04 -4.98
CA LYS A 6 -14.21 -9.74 -5.96
C LYS A 6 -14.07 -8.22 -6.03
N TRP A 7 -13.16 -7.65 -5.26
CA TRP A 7 -12.77 -6.25 -5.43
C TRP A 7 -11.75 -6.20 -6.57
N PHE A 8 -12.10 -5.48 -7.64
CA PHE A 8 -11.16 -5.13 -8.70
C PHE A 8 -10.19 -4.07 -8.16
N ALA A 9 -9.16 -4.50 -7.43
CA ALA A 9 -7.94 -3.70 -7.37
C ALA A 9 -7.31 -3.82 -8.76
N HIS A 10 -7.29 -2.73 -9.54
CA HIS A 10 -6.48 -2.67 -10.75
C HIS A 10 -5.01 -2.62 -10.34
N THR A 11 -4.45 -3.72 -9.85
CA THR A 11 -3.01 -3.92 -9.79
C THR A 11 -2.66 -4.77 -10.99
N LYS A 12 -2.66 -4.15 -12.17
CA LYS A 12 -1.97 -4.76 -13.30
C LYS A 12 -0.51 -4.81 -12.86
N ALA A 13 0.02 -6.01 -12.62
CA ALA A 13 1.43 -6.19 -12.32
C ALA A 13 2.22 -5.59 -13.49
N VAL A 14 2.73 -4.39 -13.30
CA VAL A 14 3.61 -3.72 -14.26
C VAL A 14 4.96 -3.63 -13.57
N ASP A 15 5.70 -4.73 -13.66
CA ASP A 15 7.04 -4.89 -13.11
C ASP A 15 7.12 -4.92 -11.56
N GLU A 16 8.16 -5.59 -11.05
CA GLU A 16 8.49 -5.82 -9.63
C GLU A 16 8.59 -4.52 -8.80
N THR A 17 8.47 -3.34 -9.43
CA THR A 17 8.64 -2.02 -8.82
C THR A 17 7.40 -1.12 -8.82
N SER A 18 6.20 -1.55 -9.23
CA SER A 18 5.01 -0.66 -9.27
C SER A 18 3.91 -0.94 -8.23
N LEU A 19 4.24 -1.57 -7.10
CA LEU A 19 3.28 -1.75 -6.01
C LEU A 19 2.98 -0.42 -5.33
N CYS A 20 1.85 0.19 -5.63
CA CYS A 20 1.34 1.34 -4.87
C CYS A 20 -0.15 1.14 -4.56
N ALA A 21 -0.57 1.66 -3.41
CA ALA A 21 -1.97 1.68 -3.02
C ALA A 21 -2.36 3.11 -2.64
N LEU A 22 -3.37 3.65 -3.30
CA LEU A 22 -3.97 4.95 -2.98
C LEU A 22 -5.36 4.72 -2.38
N SER A 23 -5.64 5.33 -1.23
CA SER A 23 -7.00 5.38 -0.70
C SER A 23 -7.89 6.20 -1.63
N VAL A 24 -9.06 5.66 -1.98
CA VAL A 24 -10.04 6.35 -2.83
C VAL A 24 -10.88 7.38 -2.08
N ASN A 25 -10.74 7.45 -0.75
CA ASN A 25 -11.49 8.40 0.07
C ASN A 25 -10.72 9.73 0.19
N HIS A 26 -11.31 10.80 -0.33
CA HIS A 26 -10.73 12.15 -0.29
C HIS A 26 -10.50 12.69 1.14
N GLY A 27 -11.34 12.31 2.11
CA GLY A 27 -11.17 12.73 3.51
C GLY A 27 -10.03 12.02 4.24
N THR A 28 -9.66 10.83 3.76
CA THR A 28 -8.61 9.95 4.31
C THR A 28 -7.75 9.44 3.17
N SER A 29 -7.10 10.38 2.48
CA SER A 29 -6.28 10.10 1.32
C SER A 29 -4.86 9.75 1.78
N TYR A 30 -4.48 8.49 1.59
CA TYR A 30 -3.16 7.98 1.92
C TYR A 30 -2.57 7.24 0.72
N LEU A 31 -1.26 7.40 0.53
CA LEU A 31 -0.47 6.65 -0.44
C LEU A 31 0.42 5.67 0.32
N ALA A 32 0.34 4.39 -0.01
CA ALA A 32 1.21 3.37 0.56
C ALA A 32 2.07 2.70 -0.53
N TYR A 33 3.34 2.46 -0.23
CA TYR A 33 4.34 1.98 -1.17
C TYR A 33 5.40 1.10 -0.46
N PRO A 34 6.01 0.10 -1.11
CA PRO A 34 7.13 -0.65 -0.54
C PRO A 34 8.28 0.27 -0.13
N GLY A 35 8.67 0.23 1.15
CA GLY A 35 9.84 0.96 1.65
C GLY A 35 11.16 0.23 1.39
N SER A 36 11.10 -1.08 1.12
CA SER A 36 12.24 -1.94 0.86
C SER A 36 11.96 -2.95 -0.24
N ALA A 37 13.01 -3.31 -0.99
CA ALA A 37 12.98 -4.37 -2.00
C ALA A 37 13.30 -5.76 -1.44
N THR A 38 13.75 -5.86 -0.18
CA THR A 38 14.21 -7.13 0.42
C THR A 38 13.33 -7.62 1.56
N ILE A 39 12.61 -6.71 2.21
CA ILE A 39 11.65 -6.97 3.29
C ILE A 39 10.33 -6.28 2.99
N GLY A 40 9.24 -6.77 3.58
CA GLY A 40 7.90 -6.22 3.40
C GLY A 40 7.67 -4.98 4.24
N GLU A 41 8.54 -3.99 4.08
CA GLU A 41 8.37 -2.65 4.64
C GLU A 41 7.39 -1.86 3.79
N ILE A 42 6.50 -1.12 4.44
CA ILE A 42 5.52 -0.27 3.77
C ILE A 42 5.65 1.15 4.31
N THR A 43 5.89 2.11 3.42
CA THR A 43 5.84 3.53 3.74
C THR A 43 4.45 4.06 3.45
N VAL A 44 3.87 4.78 4.41
CA VAL A 44 2.56 5.43 4.24
C VAL A 44 2.76 6.94 4.28
N TYR A 45 2.22 7.62 3.27
CA TYR A 45 2.24 9.07 3.11
C TYR A 45 0.84 9.64 3.20
N ASP A 46 0.74 10.86 3.73
CA ASP A 46 -0.49 11.65 3.67
C ASP A 46 -0.61 12.22 2.26
N ALA A 47 -1.57 11.70 1.48
CA ALA A 47 -1.76 12.10 0.09
C ALA A 47 -2.40 13.50 -0.04
N ASN A 48 -3.07 14.00 1.01
CA ASN A 48 -3.65 15.34 1.05
C ASN A 48 -2.59 16.42 1.32
N ASN A 49 -1.51 16.04 2.01
CA ASN A 49 -0.40 16.92 2.37
C ASN A 49 0.86 16.66 1.55
N LEU A 50 0.74 16.04 0.37
CA LEU A 50 1.82 15.96 -0.60
C LEU A 50 2.07 17.37 -1.13
N VAL A 51 3.07 18.07 -0.57
CA VAL A 51 3.48 19.39 -1.04
C VAL A 51 3.75 19.30 -2.55
N ARG A 52 3.07 20.15 -3.31
CA ARG A 52 3.16 20.28 -4.78
C ARG A 52 4.61 20.12 -5.24
N ILE A 53 4.90 18.99 -5.89
CA ILE A 53 6.08 18.71 -6.75
C ILE A 53 7.36 19.39 -6.25
N GLY A 54 7.79 19.08 -5.03
CA GLY A 54 9.08 19.55 -4.53
C GLY A 54 9.06 19.86 -3.03
N VAL A 55 9.74 19.02 -2.27
CA VAL A 55 10.12 19.22 -0.87
C VAL A 55 9.02 18.91 0.16
N GLY A 56 9.18 17.75 0.81
CA GLY A 56 8.48 17.37 2.04
C GLY A 56 7.28 16.45 1.83
N VAL A 57 7.51 15.19 1.45
CA VAL A 57 6.47 14.17 1.56
C VAL A 57 6.25 13.92 3.06
N SER A 58 5.05 14.20 3.58
CA SER A 58 4.75 13.93 5.00
C SER A 58 4.55 12.43 5.18
N THR A 59 5.64 11.73 5.50
CA THR A 59 5.60 10.33 5.92
C THR A 59 4.77 10.24 7.19
N VAL A 60 3.66 9.52 7.11
CA VAL A 60 2.80 9.23 8.26
C VAL A 60 3.47 8.15 9.11
N THR A 61 3.92 7.06 8.49
CA THR A 61 4.54 5.95 9.20
C THR A 61 5.29 5.00 8.26
N LEU A 62 6.11 4.13 8.87
CA LEU A 62 6.77 2.98 8.26
C LEU A 62 6.29 1.71 8.97
N ILE A 63 5.83 0.72 8.22
CA ILE A 63 5.27 -0.53 8.74
C ILE A 63 6.16 -1.69 8.32
N GLN A 64 6.78 -2.37 9.28
CA GLN A 64 7.48 -3.64 9.05
C GLN A 64 6.46 -4.79 9.02
N ALA A 65 5.90 -5.08 7.84
CA ALA A 65 4.79 -6.04 7.74
C ALA A 65 5.27 -7.48 7.51
N HIS A 66 6.38 -7.68 6.79
CA HIS A 66 6.87 -9.02 6.42
C HIS A 66 8.39 -9.11 6.37
N ASP A 67 8.94 -10.30 6.61
CA ASP A 67 10.39 -10.60 6.51
C ASP A 67 10.88 -10.90 5.07
N SER A 68 10.01 -10.70 4.08
CA SER A 68 10.28 -10.89 2.65
C SER A 68 9.55 -9.84 1.82
N PRO A 69 9.94 -9.61 0.55
CA PRO A 69 9.38 -8.54 -0.25
C PRO A 69 7.85 -8.60 -0.36
N LEU A 70 7.26 -7.43 -0.54
CA LEU A 70 5.81 -7.27 -0.62
C LEU A 70 5.30 -7.72 -1.99
N ALA A 71 4.27 -8.55 -2.02
CA ALA A 71 3.63 -9.02 -3.25
C ALA A 71 2.31 -8.28 -3.55
N ALA A 72 1.61 -7.77 -2.53
CA ALA A 72 0.36 -7.06 -2.70
C ALA A 72 0.10 -6.06 -1.57
N LEU A 73 -0.58 -4.96 -1.90
CA LEU A 73 -0.97 -3.91 -0.96
C LEU A 73 -2.28 -3.27 -1.39
N THR A 74 -3.22 -3.06 -0.47
CA THR A 74 -4.48 -2.37 -0.79
C THR A 74 -5.12 -1.71 0.42
N PHE A 75 -5.75 -0.56 0.22
CA PHE A 75 -6.62 0.08 1.21
C PHE A 75 -8.05 -0.44 1.10
N ASN A 76 -8.76 -0.44 2.22
CA ASN A 76 -10.22 -0.55 2.16
C ASN A 76 -10.85 0.74 1.62
N ALA A 77 -12.13 0.69 1.22
CA ALA A 77 -12.81 1.83 0.60
C ALA A 77 -12.86 3.10 1.47
N SER A 78 -12.85 2.97 2.81
CA SER A 78 -12.83 4.11 3.72
C SER A 78 -11.44 4.69 3.98
N GLY A 79 -10.36 4.06 3.50
CA GLY A 79 -8.98 4.51 3.73
C GLY A 79 -8.46 4.30 5.15
N THR A 80 -9.17 3.52 5.98
CA THR A 80 -8.85 3.35 7.42
C THR A 80 -8.16 2.02 7.73
N LYS A 81 -8.04 1.13 6.75
CA LYS A 81 -7.36 -0.17 6.89
C LYS A 81 -6.50 -0.43 5.66
N LEU A 82 -5.32 -0.98 5.90
CA LEU A 82 -4.35 -1.39 4.89
C LEU A 82 -4.13 -2.89 5.01
N ALA A 83 -4.33 -3.63 3.93
CA ALA A 83 -4.04 -5.06 3.84
C ALA A 83 -2.80 -5.28 2.98
N SER A 84 -1.92 -6.17 3.41
CA SER A 84 -0.65 -6.44 2.75
C SER A 84 -0.36 -7.94 2.72
N ALA A 85 0.38 -8.41 1.71
CA ALA A 85 0.85 -9.79 1.59
C ALA A 85 2.26 -9.81 1.01
N SER A 86 3.09 -10.75 1.45
CA SER A 86 4.45 -10.95 0.94
C SER A 86 4.51 -12.02 -0.15
N GLU A 87 5.64 -12.06 -0.86
CA GLU A 87 5.92 -13.07 -1.91
C GLU A 87 6.06 -14.48 -1.35
N LYS A 88 6.42 -14.63 -0.07
CA LYS A 88 6.48 -15.92 0.60
C LYS A 88 5.14 -16.25 1.23
N ALA A 89 4.42 -17.19 0.65
CA ALA A 89 3.31 -17.85 1.34
C ALA A 89 3.88 -18.65 2.53
N ARG A 90 3.49 -18.33 3.77
CA ARG A 90 3.72 -19.24 4.90
C ARG A 90 2.79 -20.45 4.70
N ALA A 91 3.38 -21.64 4.65
CA ALA A 91 2.66 -22.92 4.59
C ALA A 91 1.93 -23.22 5.90
#